data_AF-A0A9D6YJ83-F1
#
_entry.id   AF-A0A9D6YJ83-F1
#
_cell.length_a   1.000
_cell.length_b   1.000
_cell.length_c   1.000
_cell.angle_alpha   90.00
_cell.angle_beta   90.00
_cell.angle_gamma   90.00
#
_symmetry.space_group_name_H-M   'P 1'
#
loop_
_entity.id
_entity.type
_entity.pdbx_description
1 polymer ?
#
loop_
_entity_poly.entity_id
_entity_poly.type
_entity_poly.pdbx_seq_one_letter_code
_entity_poly.pdbx_strand_id
1 'polypeptide(L)'
;MRVLLRVAAVSLFMSPLLIGSSFADENTRIRTRLEPCCGTPEPDSHGRADRSVHTRDVLVLSDRLKGKVEIPIPSPGLGIATTDAAGADMRLTLSRAGVPYAECSLVLDGDEDESDEASYSIDVDLTLKNGTMVLRERKGTSDVDLATDGTQPGVPAVQDGDIATATLASVDPAIPFLEGIFATQ
;
A
#
# COMPACT_ATOMS: atom_id res chain seq x y z
N MET A 1 11.11 -61.75 -58.91
CA MET A 1 9.87 -61.56 -58.13
C MET A 1 9.86 -60.11 -57.66
N ARG A 2 8.99 -59.27 -58.22
CA ARG A 2 8.94 -57.81 -57.98
C ARG A 2 8.02 -57.53 -56.80
N VAL A 3 8.50 -56.83 -55.76
CA VAL A 3 7.65 -56.31 -54.68
C VAL A 3 7.75 -54.78 -54.71
N LEU A 4 6.65 -54.15 -55.11
CA LEU A 4 6.42 -52.70 -55.10
C LEU A 4 6.12 -52.26 -53.65
N LEU A 5 6.93 -51.39 -53.08
CA LEU A 5 6.63 -50.69 -51.83
C LEU A 5 6.08 -49.29 -52.16
N ARG A 6 4.86 -49.00 -51.70
CA ARG A 6 4.17 -47.71 -51.88
C ARG A 6 4.70 -46.69 -50.89
N VAL A 7 5.11 -45.52 -51.38
CA VAL A 7 5.44 -44.34 -50.57
C VAL A 7 4.13 -43.59 -50.27
N ALA A 8 3.78 -43.48 -48.99
CA ALA A 8 2.68 -42.63 -48.53
C ALA A 8 3.23 -41.25 -48.16
N ALA A 9 2.86 -40.22 -48.92
CA ALA A 9 3.17 -38.83 -48.62
C ALA A 9 2.16 -38.31 -47.58
N VAL A 10 2.61 -38.14 -46.33
CA VAL A 10 1.82 -37.50 -45.27
C VAL A 10 2.06 -35.99 -45.36
N SER A 11 1.06 -35.27 -45.85
CA SER A 11 1.04 -33.80 -45.87
C SER A 11 0.69 -33.28 -44.47
N LEU A 12 1.69 -32.74 -43.77
CA LEU A 12 1.51 -31.99 -42.52
C LEU A 12 1.12 -30.56 -42.85
N PHE A 13 -0.19 -30.27 -42.82
CA PHE A 13 -0.68 -28.89 -42.73
C PHE A 13 -0.37 -28.36 -41.32
N MET A 14 0.70 -27.57 -41.17
CA MET A 14 0.85 -26.70 -40.00
C MET A 14 -0.14 -25.53 -40.14
N SER A 15 -1.23 -25.59 -39.38
CA SER A 15 -2.06 -24.41 -39.14
C SER A 15 -1.36 -23.49 -38.15
N PRO A 16 -1.11 -22.21 -38.48
CA PRO A 16 -0.64 -21.24 -37.49
C PRO A 16 -1.78 -20.95 -36.52
N LEU A 17 -1.62 -21.41 -35.27
CA LEU A 17 -2.40 -20.94 -34.13
C LEU A 17 -2.10 -19.46 -33.91
N LEU A 18 -2.93 -18.59 -34.48
CA LEU A 18 -3.02 -17.19 -34.08
C LEU A 18 -3.67 -17.15 -32.69
N ILE A 19 -2.85 -17.27 -31.65
CA ILE A 19 -3.26 -16.96 -30.28
C ILE A 19 -3.43 -15.44 -30.26
N GLY A 20 -4.68 -14.98 -30.37
CA GLY A 20 -5.04 -13.60 -30.10
C GLY A 20 -4.83 -13.35 -28.61
N SER A 21 -3.69 -12.75 -28.26
CA SER A 21 -3.45 -12.24 -26.91
C SER A 21 -4.46 -11.13 -26.66
N SER A 22 -5.55 -11.41 -25.94
CA SER A 22 -6.36 -10.33 -25.40
C SER A 22 -5.48 -9.57 -24.42
N PHE A 23 -5.16 -8.34 -24.76
CA PHE A 23 -4.47 -7.42 -23.87
C PHE A 23 -5.23 -7.34 -22.54
N ALA A 24 -4.59 -7.77 -21.45
CA ALA A 24 -5.23 -7.91 -20.15
C ALA A 24 -5.09 -6.58 -19.40
N ASP A 25 -6.24 -5.97 -19.09
CA ASP A 25 -6.35 -4.79 -18.25
C ASP A 25 -6.71 -5.28 -16.83
N GLU A 26 -5.81 -5.04 -15.87
CA GLU A 26 -5.88 -5.61 -14.53
C GLU A 26 -5.79 -4.50 -13.46
N ASN A 27 -6.56 -4.67 -12.40
CA ASN A 27 -6.56 -3.78 -11.24
C ASN A 27 -6.47 -4.64 -9.98
N THR A 28 -5.28 -4.68 -9.38
CA THR A 28 -5.04 -5.38 -8.12
C THR A 28 -5.26 -4.43 -6.96
N ARG A 29 -6.01 -4.86 -5.94
CA ARG A 29 -6.26 -4.07 -4.74
C ARG A 29 -6.07 -4.90 -3.49
N ILE A 30 -5.24 -4.41 -2.58
CA ILE A 30 -4.91 -5.05 -1.32
C ILE A 30 -5.24 -4.05 -0.20
N ARG A 31 -5.93 -4.50 0.85
CA ARG A 31 -6.42 -3.62 1.91
C ARG A 31 -6.22 -4.21 3.28
N THR A 32 -6.18 -3.34 4.27
CA THR A 32 -6.27 -3.71 5.67
C THR A 32 -7.11 -2.72 6.46
N ARG A 33 -7.71 -3.20 7.55
CA ARG A 33 -8.26 -2.37 8.62
C ARG A 33 -7.27 -2.40 9.76
N LEU A 34 -6.96 -1.22 10.29
CA LEU A 34 -6.09 -1.06 11.42
C LEU A 34 -6.99 -1.05 12.66
N GLU A 35 -6.81 -2.04 13.51
CA GLU A 35 -7.58 -2.22 14.74
C GLU A 35 -6.67 -1.96 15.94
N PRO A 36 -7.22 -1.49 17.08
CA PRO A 36 -6.46 -1.31 18.31
C PRO A 36 -5.61 -2.53 18.66
N CYS A 37 -4.31 -2.32 18.84
CA CYS A 37 -3.34 -3.36 19.12
C CYS A 37 -2.30 -2.88 20.14
N CYS A 38 -1.69 -3.85 20.84
CA CYS A 38 -0.48 -3.68 21.66
C CYS A 38 -0.60 -2.69 22.85
N GLY A 39 0.24 -2.91 23.88
CA GLY A 39 0.57 -1.96 24.97
C GLY A 39 -0.59 -1.19 25.61
N THR A 40 -0.89 -0.01 25.05
CA THR A 40 -1.92 0.95 25.47
C THR A 40 -2.78 1.30 24.25
N PRO A 41 -3.70 0.40 23.85
CA PRO A 41 -4.57 0.68 22.72
C PRO A 41 -5.45 1.87 23.07
N GLU A 42 -5.59 2.82 22.15
CA GLU A 42 -6.60 3.88 22.25
C GLU A 42 -7.93 3.26 21.78
N PRO A 43 -8.88 2.97 22.69
CA PRO A 43 -9.98 2.02 22.46
C PRO A 43 -10.95 2.41 21.34
N ASP A 44 -11.00 3.69 20.97
CA ASP A 44 -11.85 4.22 19.89
C ASP A 44 -11.06 4.63 18.64
N SER A 45 -9.74 4.41 18.65
CA SER A 45 -8.92 4.61 17.47
C SER A 45 -9.18 3.53 16.43
N HIS A 46 -9.11 3.91 15.16
CA HIS A 46 -9.28 2.98 14.06
C HIS A 46 -8.55 3.51 12.83
N GLY A 47 -8.34 2.63 11.85
CA GLY A 47 -7.73 3.07 10.61
C GLY A 47 -7.91 2.10 9.47
N ARG A 48 -7.36 2.47 8.33
CA ARG A 48 -7.36 1.67 7.12
C ARG A 48 -6.16 2.01 6.27
N ALA A 49 -5.64 1.01 5.57
CA ALA A 49 -4.68 1.22 4.50
C ALA A 49 -5.07 0.41 3.25
N ASP A 50 -4.78 0.96 2.08
CA ASP A 50 -5.22 0.46 0.79
C ASP A 50 -4.14 0.72 -0.25
N ARG A 51 -3.70 -0.34 -0.94
CA ARG A 51 -2.87 -0.23 -2.13
C ARG A 51 -3.66 -0.69 -3.34
N SER A 52 -3.61 0.11 -4.41
CA SER A 52 -4.19 -0.22 -5.71
C SER A 52 -3.15 -0.10 -6.82
N VAL A 53 -3.01 -1.15 -7.62
CA VAL A 53 -2.11 -1.21 -8.78
C VAL A 53 -2.93 -1.47 -10.02
N HIS A 54 -2.79 -0.61 -11.03
CA HIS A 54 -3.43 -0.75 -12.33
C HIS A 54 -2.38 -1.07 -13.36
N THR A 55 -2.56 -2.18 -14.07
CA THR A 55 -1.64 -2.68 -15.09
C THR A 55 -2.36 -2.96 -16.39
N ARG A 56 -1.72 -2.64 -17.52
CA ARG A 56 -2.16 -3.04 -18.86
C ARG A 56 -0.98 -3.69 -19.56
N ASP A 57 -1.14 -4.94 -19.99
CA ASP A 57 -0.12 -5.64 -20.78
C ASP A 57 1.26 -5.63 -20.11
N VAL A 58 1.27 -5.91 -18.80
CA VAL A 58 2.46 -5.90 -17.92
C VAL A 58 2.99 -4.49 -17.58
N LEU A 59 2.50 -3.43 -18.23
CA LEU A 59 2.86 -2.05 -17.92
C LEU A 59 2.04 -1.53 -16.74
N VAL A 60 2.70 -1.08 -15.67
CA VAL A 60 2.05 -0.37 -14.56
C VAL A 60 1.63 1.02 -15.04
N LEU A 61 0.32 1.25 -15.03
CA LEU A 61 -0.29 2.53 -15.38
C LEU A 61 -0.43 3.43 -14.15
N SER A 62 -0.74 2.84 -12.99
CA SER A 62 -0.75 3.55 -11.71
C SER A 62 -0.49 2.61 -10.54
N ASP A 63 0.20 3.10 -9.52
CA ASP A 63 0.36 2.47 -8.21
C ASP A 63 0.06 3.50 -7.15
N ARG A 64 -0.83 3.20 -6.21
CA ARG A 64 -1.27 4.17 -5.21
C ARG A 64 -1.42 3.50 -3.86
N LEU A 65 -0.86 4.12 -2.84
CA LEU A 65 -1.06 3.78 -1.44
C LEU A 65 -1.85 4.90 -0.76
N LYS A 66 -2.89 4.51 -0.03
CA LYS A 66 -3.64 5.38 0.87
C LYS A 66 -3.66 4.79 2.26
N GLY A 67 -3.62 5.66 3.25
CA GLY A 67 -3.83 5.30 4.64
C GLY A 67 -4.61 6.40 5.33
N LYS A 68 -5.45 6.02 6.28
CA LYS A 68 -6.13 6.93 7.21
C LYS A 68 -6.10 6.32 8.60
N VAL A 69 -5.76 7.13 9.59
CA VAL A 69 -5.81 6.81 11.01
C VAL A 69 -6.67 7.86 11.70
N GLU A 70 -7.64 7.42 12.47
CA GLU A 70 -8.58 8.23 13.22
C GLU A 70 -8.38 7.93 14.71
N ILE A 71 -8.19 8.98 15.51
CA ILE A 71 -8.01 8.88 16.97
C ILE A 71 -8.95 9.85 17.67
N PRO A 72 -9.52 9.49 18.84
CA PRO A 72 -10.28 10.44 19.66
C PRO A 72 -9.37 11.57 20.17
N ILE A 73 -9.94 12.76 20.36
CA ILE A 73 -9.26 13.87 21.02
C ILE A 73 -10.10 14.37 22.20
N PRO A 74 -9.53 14.50 23.41
CA PRO A 74 -8.15 14.17 23.77
C PRO A 74 -7.89 12.65 23.78
N SER A 75 -6.65 12.25 23.53
CA SER A 75 -6.16 10.88 23.67
C SER A 75 -5.00 10.84 24.67
N PRO A 76 -5.29 10.79 25.98
CA PRO A 76 -4.25 10.74 27.01
C PRO A 76 -3.38 9.49 26.91
N GLY A 77 -3.92 8.37 26.38
CA GLY A 77 -3.17 7.14 26.15
C GLY A 77 -2.04 7.30 25.14
N LEU A 78 -2.21 8.24 24.20
CA LEU A 78 -1.20 8.64 23.23
C LEU A 78 -0.49 9.95 23.64
N GLY A 79 -0.69 10.45 24.85
CA GLY A 79 -0.06 11.70 25.32
C GLY A 79 -0.64 12.97 24.68
N ILE A 80 -1.77 12.88 23.98
CA ILE A 80 -2.50 14.01 23.41
C ILE A 80 -3.48 14.53 24.47
N ALA A 81 -3.01 15.45 25.30
CA ALA A 81 -3.75 15.95 26.47
C ALA A 81 -4.76 17.06 26.15
N THR A 82 -4.67 17.67 24.97
CA THR A 82 -5.48 18.82 24.53
C THR A 82 -6.28 18.48 23.28
N THR A 83 -7.18 19.38 22.87
CA THR A 83 -7.89 19.32 21.59
C THR A 83 -6.99 19.55 20.38
N ASP A 84 -5.79 20.08 20.59
CA ASP A 84 -4.77 20.26 19.54
C ASP A 84 -4.04 18.93 19.29
N ALA A 85 -4.21 18.41 18.07
CA ALA A 85 -3.57 17.19 17.60
C ALA A 85 -2.52 17.48 16.49
N ALA A 86 -2.31 18.75 16.12
CA ALA A 86 -1.38 19.16 15.07
C ALA A 86 0.09 18.84 15.41
N GLY A 87 0.42 18.72 16.70
CA GLY A 87 1.77 18.36 17.16
C GLY A 87 2.12 16.87 17.10
N ALA A 88 1.16 15.99 16.78
CA ALA A 88 1.41 14.55 16.77
C ALA A 88 2.20 14.11 15.53
N ASP A 89 3.32 13.40 15.74
CA ASP A 89 4.04 12.75 14.65
C ASP A 89 3.47 11.34 14.43
N MET A 90 2.55 11.21 13.47
CA MET A 90 1.87 9.96 13.16
C MET A 90 2.60 9.22 12.03
N ARG A 91 2.98 7.97 12.27
CA ARG A 91 3.64 7.11 11.28
C ARG A 91 2.84 5.84 11.00
N LEU A 92 2.94 5.36 9.77
CA LEU A 92 2.48 4.03 9.37
C LEU A 92 3.69 3.24 8.89
N THR A 93 4.12 2.28 9.70
CA THR A 93 5.23 1.39 9.38
C THR A 93 4.68 0.15 8.68
N LEU A 94 5.32 -0.24 7.59
CA LEU A 94 5.01 -1.44 6.83
C LEU A 94 6.10 -2.48 7.06
N SER A 95 5.69 -3.69 7.41
CA SER A 95 6.60 -4.80 7.67
C SER A 95 6.23 -6.06 6.89
N ARG A 96 7.26 -6.82 6.55
CA ARG A 96 7.16 -8.12 5.88
C ARG A 96 7.88 -9.16 6.70
N ALA A 97 7.20 -10.23 7.09
CA ALA A 97 7.74 -11.27 7.95
C ALA A 97 8.41 -10.73 9.23
N GLY A 98 7.81 -9.67 9.82
CA GLY A 98 8.30 -9.03 11.04
C GLY A 98 9.47 -8.05 10.85
N VAL A 99 9.90 -7.78 9.61
CA VAL A 99 10.96 -6.81 9.31
C VAL A 99 10.33 -5.56 8.69
N PRO A 100 10.44 -4.38 9.33
CA PRO A 100 10.06 -3.11 8.73
C PRO A 100 10.84 -2.85 7.44
N TYR A 101 10.15 -2.42 6.38
CA TYR A 101 10.79 -2.11 5.10
C TYR A 101 10.42 -0.73 4.54
N ALA A 102 9.30 -0.16 4.99
CA ALA A 102 8.85 1.17 4.59
C ALA A 102 8.15 1.88 5.75
N GLU A 103 8.20 3.21 5.75
CA GLU A 103 7.50 4.05 6.71
C GLU A 103 6.83 5.22 5.98
N CYS A 104 5.58 5.49 6.33
CA CYS A 104 4.86 6.66 5.85
C CYS A 104 4.69 7.67 6.98
N SER A 105 4.99 8.94 6.74
CA SER A 105 4.54 10.04 7.61
C SER A 105 3.13 10.46 7.22
N LEU A 106 2.21 10.44 8.18
CA LEU A 106 0.83 10.84 7.96
C LEU A 106 0.67 12.30 8.38
N VAL A 107 -0.14 13.04 7.64
CA VAL A 107 -0.44 14.44 7.96
C VAL A 107 -1.86 14.56 8.47
N LEU A 108 -2.08 15.47 9.41
CA LEU A 108 -3.41 15.81 9.89
C LEU A 108 -4.30 16.24 8.70
N ASP A 109 -5.50 15.70 8.67
CA ASP A 109 -6.45 15.74 7.56
C ASP A 109 -7.86 16.05 8.10
N GLY A 110 -8.10 17.33 8.43
CA GLY A 110 -9.38 17.81 8.93
C GLY A 110 -9.25 19.19 9.57
N ASP A 111 -10.37 19.90 9.67
CA ASP A 111 -10.47 21.13 10.46
C ASP A 111 -10.74 20.73 11.92
N GLU A 112 -9.84 21.11 12.85
CA GLU A 112 -9.88 20.77 14.28
C GLU A 112 -11.13 21.32 15.01
N ASP A 113 -11.96 22.12 14.33
CA ASP A 113 -12.90 23.03 14.99
C ASP A 113 -14.22 22.38 15.44
N GLU A 114 -14.58 21.16 14.99
CA GLU A 114 -15.88 20.53 15.37
C GLU A 114 -15.86 18.99 15.53
N SER A 115 -14.69 18.33 15.50
CA SER A 115 -14.60 16.87 15.60
C SER A 115 -13.96 16.43 16.91
N ASP A 116 -14.61 15.50 17.62
CA ASP A 116 -14.02 14.77 18.76
C ASP A 116 -12.94 13.76 18.30
N GLU A 117 -12.57 13.75 17.02
CA GLU A 117 -11.58 12.87 16.40
C GLU A 117 -10.59 13.63 15.51
N ALA A 118 -9.31 13.31 15.65
CA ALA A 118 -8.26 13.70 14.71
C ALA A 118 -8.10 12.64 13.62
N SER A 119 -8.00 13.10 12.38
CA SER A 119 -7.77 12.25 11.21
C SER A 119 -6.37 12.51 10.66
N TYR A 120 -5.56 11.48 10.48
CA TYR A 120 -4.25 11.55 9.83
C TYR A 120 -4.26 10.71 8.57
N SER A 121 -3.71 11.24 7.47
CA SER A 121 -3.80 10.60 6.16
C SER A 121 -2.47 10.56 5.41
N ILE A 122 -2.29 9.52 4.61
CA ILE A 122 -1.25 9.36 3.58
C ILE A 122 -1.93 9.06 2.24
N ASP A 123 -1.48 9.68 1.16
CA ASP A 123 -1.95 9.46 -0.20
C ASP A 123 -0.81 9.70 -1.19
N VAL A 124 -0.09 8.63 -1.52
CA VAL A 124 1.03 8.64 -2.46
C VAL A 124 0.67 7.84 -3.71
N ASP A 125 0.98 8.40 -4.86
CA ASP A 125 0.50 7.93 -6.17
C ASP A 125 1.62 8.04 -7.21
N LEU A 126 1.92 6.94 -7.88
CA LEU A 126 2.83 6.86 -9.02
C LEU A 126 1.99 6.56 -10.26
N THR A 127 1.83 7.55 -11.15
CA THR A 127 0.99 7.42 -12.36
C THR A 127 1.82 7.60 -13.63
N LEU A 128 1.57 6.77 -14.65
CA LEU A 128 2.12 6.93 -15.99
C LEU A 128 1.50 8.14 -16.70
N LYS A 129 2.33 9.13 -17.02
CA LYS A 129 1.94 10.34 -17.78
C LYS A 129 2.89 10.56 -18.93
N ASN A 130 2.36 10.58 -20.15
CA ASN A 130 3.13 10.80 -21.37
C ASN A 130 4.37 9.89 -21.47
N GLY A 131 4.22 8.60 -21.11
CA GLY A 131 5.29 7.60 -21.15
C GLY A 131 6.29 7.65 -19.97
N THR A 132 6.08 8.53 -18.99
CA THR A 132 6.96 8.67 -17.80
C THR A 132 6.17 8.44 -16.52
N MET A 133 6.75 7.73 -15.55
CA MET A 133 6.14 7.58 -14.22
C MET A 133 6.31 8.87 -13.42
N VAL A 134 5.23 9.39 -12.86
CA VAL A 134 5.20 10.63 -12.08
C VAL A 134 4.70 10.33 -10.67
N LEU A 135 5.56 10.54 -9.68
CA LEU A 135 5.22 10.44 -8.26
C LEU A 135 4.45 11.69 -7.80
N ARG A 136 3.44 11.49 -6.96
CA ARG A 136 2.61 12.53 -6.36
C ARG A 136 2.34 12.16 -4.91
N GLU A 137 2.82 13.00 -4.00
CA GLU A 137 2.55 12.91 -2.57
C GLU A 137 1.44 13.91 -2.24
N ARG A 138 0.19 13.44 -2.29
CA ARG A 138 -0.98 14.32 -2.09
C ARG A 138 -1.24 14.61 -0.62
N LYS A 139 -0.90 13.65 0.25
CA LYS A 139 -0.93 13.75 1.71
C LYS A 139 0.21 12.90 2.25
N GLY A 140 0.95 13.42 3.22
CA GLY A 140 2.08 12.72 3.81
C GLY A 140 3.18 12.40 2.81
N THR A 141 4.17 11.64 3.26
CA THR A 141 5.29 11.16 2.44
C THR A 141 5.62 9.73 2.82
N SER A 142 6.35 9.01 1.98
CA SER A 142 6.77 7.64 2.27
C SER A 142 8.24 7.45 2.01
N ASP A 143 8.91 6.80 2.94
CA ASP A 143 10.18 6.16 2.75
C ASP A 143 9.95 4.69 2.38
N VAL A 144 10.31 4.30 1.16
CA VAL A 144 10.03 2.95 0.65
C VAL A 144 11.12 1.93 0.94
N ASP A 145 12.25 2.36 1.48
CA ASP A 145 13.41 1.49 1.74
C ASP A 145 14.18 1.90 3.01
N LEU A 146 13.72 1.41 4.16
CA LEU A 146 14.37 1.67 5.45
C LEU A 146 15.78 1.05 5.58
N ALA A 147 16.26 0.28 4.59
CA ALA A 147 17.61 -0.27 4.60
C ALA A 147 18.65 0.65 3.95
N THR A 148 18.23 1.64 3.17
CA THR A 148 19.13 2.58 2.49
C THR A 148 19.16 3.92 3.24
N ASP A 149 20.35 4.50 3.40
CA ASP A 149 20.50 5.79 4.07
C ASP A 149 19.72 6.92 3.35
N GLY A 150 19.00 7.72 4.15
CA GLY A 150 18.15 8.81 3.66
C GLY A 150 16.73 8.35 3.34
N THR A 151 15.88 9.28 2.90
CA THR A 151 14.49 8.97 2.53
C THR A 151 14.40 8.62 1.04
N GLN A 152 13.82 7.48 0.71
CA GLN A 152 13.57 7.08 -0.68
C GLN A 152 12.08 7.30 -1.01
N PRO A 153 11.72 8.39 -1.71
CA PRO A 153 10.32 8.71 -2.00
C PRO A 153 9.74 7.72 -3.00
N GLY A 154 8.52 7.26 -2.75
CA GLY A 154 7.83 6.34 -3.65
C GLY A 154 6.52 5.81 -3.08
N VAL A 155 5.98 4.80 -3.77
CA VAL A 155 4.82 4.03 -3.27
C VAL A 155 5.36 2.71 -2.72
N PRO A 156 5.20 2.42 -1.41
CA PRO A 156 5.64 1.16 -0.84
C PRO A 156 5.04 -0.05 -1.56
N ALA A 157 5.88 -1.04 -1.87
CA ALA A 157 5.50 -2.25 -2.60
C ALA A 157 4.78 -3.28 -1.69
N VAL A 158 3.64 -2.88 -1.13
CA VAL A 158 2.79 -3.69 -0.24
C VAL A 158 2.29 -4.95 -0.94
N GLN A 159 2.38 -6.08 -0.26
CA GLN A 159 1.94 -7.40 -0.69
C GLN A 159 0.89 -7.98 0.27
N ASP A 160 0.23 -9.04 -0.18
CA ASP A 160 -0.64 -9.85 0.67
C ASP A 160 0.16 -10.42 1.84
N GLY A 161 -0.38 -10.29 3.06
CA GLY A 161 0.28 -10.71 4.29
C GLY A 161 1.25 -9.70 4.91
N ASP A 162 1.54 -8.58 4.25
CA ASP A 162 2.29 -7.49 4.89
C ASP A 162 1.48 -6.89 6.06
N ILE A 163 2.17 -6.39 7.08
CA ILE A 163 1.55 -5.79 8.27
C ILE A 163 1.75 -4.28 8.22
N ALA A 164 0.67 -3.54 8.46
CA ALA A 164 0.71 -2.11 8.70
C ALA A 164 0.51 -1.82 10.18
N THR A 165 1.39 -1.03 10.77
CA THR A 165 1.33 -0.62 12.18
C THR A 165 1.31 0.90 12.23
N ALA A 166 0.28 1.47 12.88
CA ALA A 166 0.25 2.90 13.17
C ALA A 166 0.95 3.17 14.52
N THR A 167 1.86 4.13 14.52
CA THR A 167 2.63 4.51 15.70
C THR A 167 2.59 6.02 15.91
N LEU A 168 2.55 6.44 17.16
CA LEU A 168 2.88 7.80 17.53
C LEU A 168 4.39 7.91 17.77
N ALA A 169 5.10 8.66 16.91
CA ALA A 169 6.54 8.83 16.93
C ALA A 169 7.01 10.08 17.70
N SER A 170 6.09 10.91 18.21
CA SER A 170 6.42 12.09 19.03
C SER A 170 6.85 11.73 20.47
N VAL A 171 6.87 10.44 20.81
CA VAL A 171 7.24 9.88 22.11
C VAL A 171 8.32 8.80 21.95
N ASP A 172 9.21 8.67 22.93
CA ASP A 172 10.31 7.68 22.93
C ASP A 172 10.15 6.71 24.12
N PRO A 173 9.98 5.39 23.88
CA PRO A 173 9.88 4.74 22.57
C PRO A 173 8.57 5.08 21.86
N ALA A 174 8.59 5.01 20.52
CA ALA A 174 7.38 5.17 19.71
C ALA A 174 6.32 4.14 20.15
N ILE A 175 5.06 4.59 20.23
CA ILE A 175 3.96 3.78 20.75
C ILE A 175 3.15 3.22 19.57
N PRO A 176 3.19 1.90 19.31
CA PRO A 176 2.25 1.27 18.39
C PRO A 176 0.86 1.17 19.06
N PHE A 177 -0.18 1.54 18.32
CA PHE A 177 -1.54 1.53 18.86
C PHE A 177 -2.59 0.96 17.89
N LEU A 178 -2.32 0.91 16.58
CA LEU A 178 -3.16 0.17 15.62
C LEU A 178 -2.32 -0.78 14.76
N GLU A 179 -2.88 -1.91 14.38
CA GLU A 179 -2.26 -2.85 13.45
C GLU A 179 -3.30 -3.49 12.52
N GLY A 180 -2.88 -3.82 11.29
CA GLY A 180 -3.68 -4.58 10.35
C GLY A 180 -2.83 -5.38 9.36
N ILE A 181 -3.33 -6.54 8.95
CA ILE A 181 -2.72 -7.38 7.92
C ILE A 181 -3.36 -7.07 6.57
N PHE A 182 -2.55 -6.82 5.55
CA PHE A 182 -2.99 -6.62 4.18
C PHE A 182 -3.51 -7.92 3.58
N ALA A 183 -4.70 -7.86 2.98
CA ALA A 183 -5.32 -8.97 2.27
C ALA A 183 -5.87 -8.52 0.91
N THR A 184 -5.67 -9.36 -0.10
CA THR A 184 -6.21 -9.22 -1.44
C THR A 184 -7.74 -9.29 -1.40
N GLN A 185 -8.40 -8.42 -2.18
CA GLN A 185 -9.87 -8.34 -2.25
C GLN A 185 -10.43 -8.98 -3.50
#